data_AF-A0A0Q5WHX8-F1
#
_entry.id   AF-A0A0Q5WHX8-F1
#
_cell.length_a   1.000
_cell.length_b   1.000
_cell.length_c   1.000
_cell.angle_alpha   90.00
_cell.angle_beta   90.00
_cell.angle_gamma   90.00
#
_symmetry.space_group_name_H-M   'P 1'
#
loop_
_entity.id
_entity.type
_entity.pdbx_description
1 polymer ?
#
loop_
_entity_poly.entity_id
_entity_poly.type
_entity_poly.pdbx_seq_one_letter_code
_entity_poly.pdbx_strand_id
1 'polypeptide(L)'
;MSVLSSSTVSPSPQSPQSEAPPLGAPGLIAIAVLLLGTVVLGLFYGAVQGALFLVGGALGISLYHAAFGFTSAWRVFIAEGRGRGLRVQMILLALAVILFFPALADGTLFGNPVKGSVSPAGLGVVMGAFMFGVGMQLGGGCASGTLFTAGGGNARMLVTLLFFIIGSVVATVHFDWWTSLPSLPPVSLVQTFGAWGGIAVSLAIFAAIAGLTVIVERRRNGALERAPHASRTGFGRFLRGPWPLVWGAVALALLNFATLALAGRPWGITSAFALWGAKGAQAIGFDPSAWAYWQTPANAKALSDSVFADVTSIMDFGLIAGAMLAASLAGRFAPRLDIPLRSVLAAVVGGLLLGYGARIAYGCNIGAYFSGIASGSLHGYLWAVAAFAGNVLGVRLRPWFFLEGRAPARIDG
;
A
#
# COMPACT_ATOMS: atom_id res chain seq x y z
N MET A 1 12.37 59.95 -40.19
CA MET A 1 10.96 60.15 -39.83
C MET A 1 10.35 58.80 -39.50
N SER A 2 9.95 58.66 -38.24
CA SER A 2 9.31 57.50 -37.63
C SER A 2 7.85 57.40 -38.10
N VAL A 3 7.41 56.21 -38.56
CA VAL A 3 6.04 55.73 -38.35
C VAL A 3 6.08 54.20 -38.24
N LEU A 4 6.10 53.70 -37.00
CA LEU A 4 5.76 52.31 -36.66
C LEU A 4 4.24 52.18 -36.68
N SER A 5 3.69 51.37 -37.59
CA SER A 5 2.27 50.99 -37.58
C SER A 5 2.06 49.81 -36.63
N SER A 6 1.28 50.05 -35.60
CA SER A 6 0.87 49.11 -34.57
C SER A 6 -0.18 48.13 -35.10
N SER A 7 0.21 46.90 -35.39
CA SER A 7 -0.70 45.78 -35.58
C SER A 7 -1.25 45.34 -34.22
N THR A 8 -2.52 45.67 -33.97
CA THR A 8 -3.31 45.26 -32.81
C THR A 8 -3.54 43.75 -32.84
N VAL A 9 -2.88 43.03 -31.93
CA VAL A 9 -3.15 41.61 -31.66
C VAL A 9 -4.55 41.52 -31.06
N SER A 10 -5.48 40.92 -31.80
CA SER A 10 -6.79 40.55 -31.28
C SER A 10 -6.60 39.46 -30.21
N PRO A 11 -7.26 39.55 -29.04
CA PRO A 11 -7.18 38.47 -28.07
C PRO A 11 -7.87 37.23 -28.66
N SER A 12 -7.09 36.17 -28.83
CA SER A 12 -7.61 34.83 -29.13
C SER A 12 -8.70 34.46 -28.11
N PRO A 13 -9.82 33.85 -28.53
CA PRO A 13 -10.86 33.42 -27.61
C PRO A 13 -10.25 32.51 -26.54
N GLN A 14 -10.49 32.87 -25.28
CA GLN A 14 -10.10 32.08 -24.12
C GLN A 14 -10.60 30.64 -24.34
N SER A 15 -9.69 29.68 -24.26
CA SER A 15 -10.03 28.25 -24.25
C SER A 15 -11.15 27.99 -23.24
N PRO A 16 -12.16 27.17 -23.57
CA PRO A 16 -13.23 26.87 -22.64
C PRO A 16 -12.63 26.37 -21.33
N GLN A 17 -13.04 26.98 -20.22
CA GLN A 17 -12.74 26.50 -18.88
C GLN A 17 -13.13 25.03 -18.86
N SER A 18 -12.14 24.15 -18.68
CA SER A 18 -12.29 22.70 -18.68
C SER A 18 -13.40 22.33 -17.69
N GLU A 19 -14.60 22.10 -18.21
CA GLU A 19 -15.72 21.59 -17.45
C GLU A 19 -15.25 20.28 -16.80
N ALA A 20 -15.43 20.16 -15.49
CA ALA A 20 -14.96 18.99 -14.78
C ALA A 20 -15.63 17.73 -15.37
N PRO A 21 -14.88 16.66 -15.67
CA PRO A 21 -15.48 15.47 -16.24
C PRO A 21 -16.58 14.96 -15.29
N PRO A 22 -17.75 14.57 -15.82
CA PRO A 22 -18.82 14.04 -15.00
C PRO A 22 -18.34 12.79 -14.27
N LEU A 23 -18.84 12.59 -13.05
CA LEU A 23 -18.43 11.48 -12.17
C LEU A 23 -18.59 10.09 -12.82
N GLY A 24 -19.50 9.99 -13.79
CA GLY A 24 -19.84 8.76 -14.50
C GLY A 24 -20.52 7.72 -13.61
N ALA A 25 -21.02 6.65 -14.22
CA ALA A 25 -21.60 5.53 -13.49
C ALA A 25 -20.63 4.91 -12.45
N PRO A 26 -19.33 4.70 -12.73
CA PRO A 26 -18.40 4.12 -11.76
C PRO A 26 -18.25 4.97 -10.50
N GLY A 27 -18.22 6.30 -10.63
CA GLY A 27 -18.15 7.21 -9.48
C GLY A 27 -19.43 7.16 -8.64
N LEU A 28 -20.61 7.14 -9.29
CA LEU A 28 -21.88 7.06 -8.58
C LEU A 28 -22.05 5.73 -7.84
N ILE A 29 -21.62 4.63 -8.46
CA ILE A 29 -21.56 3.31 -7.83
C ILE A 29 -20.61 3.34 -6.63
N ALA A 30 -19.43 3.95 -6.76
CA ALA A 30 -18.48 4.05 -5.67
C ALA A 30 -19.06 4.81 -4.46
N ILE A 31 -19.76 5.93 -4.71
CA ILE A 31 -20.45 6.69 -3.66
C ILE A 31 -21.55 5.84 -3.01
N ALA A 32 -22.40 5.19 -3.82
CA ALA A 32 -23.46 4.34 -3.31
C ALA A 32 -22.91 3.18 -2.45
N VAL A 33 -21.85 2.52 -2.90
CA VAL A 33 -21.17 1.45 -2.16
C VAL A 33 -20.56 1.98 -0.85
N LEU A 34 -19.91 3.15 -0.88
CA LEU A 34 -19.34 3.74 0.33
C LEU A 34 -20.43 4.10 1.35
N LEU A 35 -21.50 4.77 0.93
CA LEU A 35 -22.60 5.19 1.82
C LEU A 35 -23.41 3.99 2.34
N LEU A 36 -23.90 3.14 1.44
CA LEU A 36 -24.72 1.98 1.82
C LEU A 36 -23.89 0.96 2.59
N GLY A 37 -22.65 0.71 2.15
CA GLY A 37 -21.73 -0.21 2.84
C GLY A 37 -21.46 0.23 4.27
N THR A 38 -21.21 1.52 4.51
CA THR A 38 -21.04 2.05 5.87
C THR A 38 -22.27 1.87 6.73
N VAL A 39 -23.46 2.19 6.21
CA VAL A 39 -24.71 2.06 6.98
C VAL A 39 -24.99 0.59 7.28
N VAL A 40 -24.92 -0.29 6.28
CA VAL A 40 -25.17 -1.72 6.43
C VAL A 40 -24.16 -2.35 7.41
N LEU A 41 -22.86 -2.12 7.24
CA LEU A 41 -21.85 -2.64 8.17
C LEU A 41 -22.05 -2.08 9.58
N GLY A 42 -22.41 -0.80 9.70
CA GLY A 42 -22.74 -0.15 10.96
C GLY A 42 -23.91 -0.80 11.69
N LEU A 43 -24.97 -1.16 10.97
CA LEU A 43 -26.18 -1.77 11.52
C LEU A 43 -26.01 -3.24 11.89
N PHE A 44 -25.30 -4.02 11.06
CA PHE A 44 -25.17 -5.48 11.23
C PHE A 44 -23.95 -5.91 12.04
N TYR A 45 -22.87 -5.13 12.04
CA TYR A 45 -21.60 -5.47 12.69
C TYR A 45 -21.11 -4.42 13.69
N GLY A 46 -21.86 -3.31 13.84
CA GLY A 46 -21.57 -2.23 14.77
C GLY A 46 -20.90 -1.02 14.10
N ALA A 47 -21.07 0.16 14.73
CA ALA A 47 -20.63 1.45 14.18
C ALA A 47 -19.13 1.50 13.86
N VAL A 48 -18.29 0.83 14.65
CA VAL A 48 -16.84 0.75 14.42
C VAL A 48 -16.53 0.06 13.08
N GLN A 49 -17.28 -0.98 12.71
CA GLN A 49 -17.12 -1.69 11.45
C GLN A 49 -17.45 -0.78 10.25
N GLY A 50 -18.55 -0.03 10.35
CA GLY A 50 -18.90 0.98 9.34
C GLY A 50 -17.87 2.10 9.22
N ALA A 51 -17.31 2.56 10.35
CA ALA A 51 -16.25 3.57 10.38
C ALA A 51 -14.95 3.07 9.74
N LEU A 52 -14.54 1.83 10.03
CA LEU A 52 -13.35 1.20 9.44
C LEU A 52 -13.49 1.03 7.92
N PHE A 53 -14.69 0.74 7.42
CA PHE A 53 -14.96 0.72 5.98
C PHE A 53 -14.74 2.09 5.33
N LEU A 54 -15.20 3.19 5.98
CA LEU A 54 -14.91 4.56 5.51
C LEU A 54 -13.42 4.90 5.57
N VAL A 55 -12.71 4.48 6.63
CA VAL A 55 -11.26 4.64 6.73
C VAL A 55 -10.58 3.93 5.56
N GLY A 56 -11.01 2.71 5.22
CA GLY A 56 -10.62 2.00 4.01
C GLY A 56 -10.84 2.84 2.74
N GLY A 57 -12.03 3.41 2.57
CA GLY A 57 -12.35 4.35 1.48
C GLY A 57 -11.39 5.54 1.41
N ALA A 58 -11.14 6.21 2.53
CA ALA A 58 -10.21 7.32 2.60
C ALA A 58 -8.77 6.92 2.27
N LEU A 59 -8.33 5.72 2.67
CA LEU A 59 -7.04 5.15 2.29
C LEU A 59 -6.96 4.93 0.78
N GLY A 60 -8.02 4.38 0.17
CA GLY A 60 -8.12 4.20 -1.29
C GLY A 60 -8.00 5.50 -2.07
N ILE A 61 -8.75 6.52 -1.64
CA ILE A 61 -8.70 7.87 -2.23
C ILE A 61 -7.29 8.46 -2.12
N SER A 62 -6.70 8.37 -0.93
CA SER A 62 -5.36 8.92 -0.64
C SER A 62 -4.28 8.24 -1.47
N LEU A 63 -4.30 6.90 -1.56
CA LEU A 63 -3.35 6.12 -2.35
C LEU A 63 -3.46 6.43 -3.84
N TYR A 64 -4.69 6.51 -4.37
CA TYR A 64 -4.92 6.78 -5.78
C TYR A 64 -4.50 8.21 -6.17
N HIS A 65 -4.99 9.23 -5.46
CA HIS A 65 -4.68 10.63 -5.82
C HIS A 65 -3.22 10.99 -5.60
N ALA A 66 -2.55 10.42 -4.60
CA ALA A 66 -1.12 10.62 -4.41
C ALA A 66 -0.26 9.72 -5.30
N ALA A 67 -0.84 8.74 -6.00
CA ALA A 67 -0.13 7.67 -6.68
C ALA A 67 0.98 7.07 -5.77
N PHE A 68 0.66 6.87 -4.49
CA PHE A 68 1.64 6.52 -3.47
C PHE A 68 2.07 5.06 -3.60
N GLY A 69 3.00 4.79 -4.50
CA GLY A 69 3.51 3.45 -4.78
C GLY A 69 4.81 3.16 -4.04
N PHE A 70 4.80 2.19 -3.11
CA PHE A 70 6.03 1.69 -2.51
C PHE A 70 6.96 1.06 -3.56
N THR A 71 6.38 0.24 -4.44
CA THR A 71 7.06 -0.46 -5.53
C THR A 71 7.75 0.48 -6.52
N SER A 72 7.06 1.53 -6.96
CA SER A 72 7.60 2.47 -7.95
C SER A 72 8.73 3.31 -7.35
N ALA A 73 8.56 3.82 -6.12
CA ALA A 73 9.60 4.57 -5.42
C ALA A 73 10.91 3.78 -5.30
N TRP A 74 10.83 2.50 -4.92
CA TRP A 74 12.02 1.64 -4.78
C TRP A 74 12.64 1.34 -6.14
N ARG A 75 11.82 1.05 -7.17
CA ARG A 75 12.30 0.83 -8.53
C ARG A 75 13.03 2.03 -9.10
N VAL A 76 12.44 3.22 -9.00
CA VAL A 76 13.03 4.48 -9.50
C VAL A 76 14.36 4.75 -8.83
N PHE A 77 14.48 4.50 -7.53
CA PHE A 77 15.76 4.63 -6.84
C PHE A 77 16.81 3.61 -7.28
N ILE A 78 16.43 2.34 -7.44
CA ILE A 78 17.33 1.27 -7.89
C ILE A 78 17.83 1.54 -9.32
N ALA A 79 16.92 1.89 -10.22
CA ALA A 79 17.22 2.09 -11.64
C ALA A 79 17.90 3.43 -11.94
N GLU A 80 17.39 4.53 -11.36
CA GLU A 80 17.79 5.91 -11.72
C GLU A 80 18.53 6.65 -10.60
N GLY A 81 18.60 6.08 -9.39
CA GLY A 81 19.18 6.76 -8.23
C GLY A 81 18.35 7.93 -7.70
N ARG A 82 17.10 8.12 -8.16
CA ARG A 82 16.22 9.20 -7.71
C ARG A 82 15.51 8.82 -6.41
N GLY A 83 15.78 9.57 -5.33
CA GLY A 83 15.39 9.22 -3.96
C GLY A 83 14.11 9.87 -3.45
N ARG A 84 13.43 10.72 -4.24
CA ARG A 84 12.27 11.51 -3.79
C ARG A 84 11.18 10.66 -3.13
N GLY A 85 10.82 9.53 -3.74
CA GLY A 85 9.82 8.61 -3.19
C GLY A 85 10.23 8.00 -1.84
N LEU A 86 11.49 7.55 -1.70
CA LEU A 86 11.98 6.98 -0.44
C LEU A 86 12.03 8.02 0.67
N ARG A 87 12.44 9.27 0.37
CA ARG A 87 12.41 10.36 1.36
C ARG A 87 11.00 10.61 1.89
N VAL A 88 9.99 10.56 1.03
CA VAL A 88 8.60 10.72 1.48
C VAL A 88 8.14 9.51 2.30
N GLN A 89 8.59 8.29 2.00
CA GLN A 89 8.35 7.13 2.87
C GLN A 89 9.00 7.31 4.25
N MET A 90 10.17 7.94 4.34
CA MET A 90 10.77 8.28 5.64
C MET A 90 9.93 9.28 6.43
N ILE A 91 9.31 10.27 5.75
CA ILE A 91 8.35 11.19 6.39
C ILE A 91 7.12 10.42 6.90
N LEU A 92 6.56 9.53 6.08
CA LEU A 92 5.43 8.66 6.47
C LEU A 92 5.76 7.86 7.74
N LEU A 93 6.92 7.20 7.77
CA LEU A 93 7.36 6.42 8.93
C LEU A 93 7.63 7.28 10.16
N ALA A 94 8.26 8.46 9.99
CA ALA A 94 8.52 9.40 11.06
C ALA A 94 7.21 9.86 11.74
N LEU A 95 6.20 10.25 10.94
CA LEU A 95 4.89 10.62 11.46
C LEU A 95 4.22 9.46 12.18
N ALA A 96 4.33 8.24 11.63
CA ALA A 96 3.71 7.07 12.23
C ALA A 96 4.34 6.71 13.58
N VAL A 97 5.68 6.70 13.73
CA VAL A 97 6.31 6.38 15.02
C VAL A 97 6.01 7.44 16.08
N ILE A 98 5.94 8.73 15.70
CA ILE A 98 5.59 9.83 16.60
C ILE A 98 4.16 9.66 17.13
N LEU A 99 3.23 9.22 16.28
CA LEU A 99 1.83 8.99 16.67
C LEU A 99 1.66 7.69 17.46
N PHE A 100 2.29 6.59 17.03
CA PHE A 100 2.02 5.26 17.56
C PHE A 100 2.75 4.97 18.86
N PHE A 101 4.03 5.35 18.99
CA PHE A 101 4.83 4.89 20.13
C PHE A 101 4.29 5.36 21.48
N PRO A 102 3.77 6.60 21.65
CA PRO A 102 3.12 7.00 22.88
C PRO A 102 1.86 6.19 23.19
N ALA A 103 0.99 5.98 22.20
CA ALA A 103 -0.23 5.17 22.37
C ALA A 103 0.07 3.70 22.69
N LEU A 104 1.11 3.13 22.08
CA LEU A 104 1.53 1.76 22.34
C LEU A 104 2.25 1.58 23.68
N ALA A 105 2.92 2.63 24.18
CA ALA A 105 3.53 2.61 25.50
C ALA A 105 2.49 2.72 26.62
N ASP A 106 1.43 3.50 26.41
CA ASP A 106 0.28 3.56 27.32
C ASP A 106 -0.54 2.25 27.31
N GLY A 107 -0.59 1.57 26.15
CA GLY A 107 -1.37 0.35 25.96
C GLY A 107 -2.86 0.60 25.73
N THR A 108 -3.31 1.85 25.89
CA THR A 108 -4.66 2.29 25.54
C THR A 108 -4.63 3.53 24.65
N LEU A 109 -5.70 3.72 23.87
CA LEU A 109 -5.92 4.92 23.07
C LEU A 109 -7.40 5.28 23.13
N PHE A 110 -7.70 6.47 23.68
CA PHE A 110 -9.07 6.91 23.97
C PHE A 110 -9.88 5.88 24.80
N GLY A 111 -9.23 5.21 25.75
CA GLY A 111 -9.84 4.19 26.61
C GLY A 111 -9.96 2.80 26.00
N ASN A 112 -9.57 2.61 24.73
CA ASN A 112 -9.60 1.29 24.07
C ASN A 112 -8.20 0.64 24.12
N PRO A 113 -8.11 -0.67 24.38
CA PRO A 113 -6.83 -1.37 24.36
C PRO A 113 -6.25 -1.39 22.94
N VAL A 114 -4.96 -1.03 22.81
CA VAL A 114 -4.24 -1.03 21.54
C VAL A 114 -3.03 -1.94 21.62
N LYS A 115 -2.74 -2.64 20.51
CA LYS A 115 -1.54 -3.47 20.37
C LYS A 115 -0.84 -3.20 19.04
N GLY A 116 0.49 -3.22 19.08
CA GLY A 116 1.31 -3.07 17.88
C GLY A 116 1.37 -4.35 17.03
N SER A 117 1.72 -4.20 15.76
CA SER A 117 2.08 -5.29 14.85
C SER A 117 3.53 -5.73 15.09
N VAL A 118 3.77 -6.42 16.20
CA VAL A 118 5.10 -6.94 16.56
C VAL A 118 5.16 -8.43 16.25
N SER A 119 6.07 -8.84 15.37
CA SER A 119 6.23 -10.23 14.91
C SER A 119 7.65 -10.73 15.13
N PRO A 120 7.87 -12.06 15.14
CA PRO A 120 9.21 -12.65 15.25
C PRO A 120 10.10 -12.21 14.07
N ALA A 121 11.38 -11.96 14.33
CA ALA A 121 12.36 -11.66 13.29
C ALA A 121 13.20 -12.91 13.00
N GLY A 122 12.93 -13.59 11.89
CA GLY A 122 13.58 -14.88 11.59
C GLY A 122 13.79 -15.15 10.11
N LEU A 123 14.23 -16.36 9.80
CA LEU A 123 14.57 -16.75 8.42
C LEU A 123 13.36 -16.68 7.47
N GLY A 124 12.16 -17.05 7.94
CA GLY A 124 10.93 -16.90 7.16
C GLY A 124 10.64 -15.46 6.74
N VAL A 125 11.02 -14.49 7.56
CA VAL A 125 10.89 -13.05 7.27
C VAL A 125 11.83 -12.66 6.15
N VAL A 126 13.10 -13.08 6.24
CA VAL A 126 14.11 -12.75 5.24
C VAL A 126 13.70 -13.32 3.88
N MET A 127 13.35 -14.61 3.84
CA MET A 127 12.99 -15.28 2.59
C MET A 127 11.67 -14.74 2.03
N GLY A 128 10.65 -14.55 2.87
CA GLY A 128 9.37 -14.03 2.42
C GLY A 128 9.43 -12.59 1.96
N ALA A 129 10.12 -11.71 2.68
CA ALA A 129 10.31 -10.33 2.28
C ALA A 129 11.09 -10.24 0.97
N PHE A 130 12.13 -11.07 0.79
CA PHE A 130 12.86 -11.15 -0.47
C PHE A 130 11.97 -11.59 -1.64
N MET A 131 11.21 -12.68 -1.48
CA MET A 131 10.24 -13.15 -2.49
C MET A 131 9.20 -12.07 -2.81
N PHE A 132 8.66 -11.42 -1.78
CA PHE A 132 7.72 -10.32 -1.90
C PHE A 132 8.35 -9.15 -2.69
N GLY A 133 9.63 -8.86 -2.44
CA GLY A 133 10.40 -7.84 -3.15
C GLY A 133 10.52 -8.09 -4.65
N VAL A 134 10.80 -9.34 -5.04
CA VAL A 134 10.79 -9.76 -6.45
C VAL A 134 9.38 -9.65 -7.02
N GLY A 135 8.39 -10.17 -6.28
CA GLY A 135 6.98 -10.16 -6.64
C GLY A 135 6.43 -8.76 -6.90
N MET A 136 6.82 -7.76 -6.12
CA MET A 136 6.43 -6.35 -6.34
C MET A 136 6.78 -5.86 -7.75
N GLN A 137 7.96 -6.22 -8.26
CA GLN A 137 8.45 -5.71 -9.53
C GLN A 137 7.83 -6.41 -10.73
N LEU A 138 7.54 -7.71 -10.61
CA LEU A 138 6.87 -8.50 -11.66
C LEU A 138 5.35 -8.26 -11.65
N GLY A 139 4.74 -8.23 -10.47
CA GLY A 139 3.32 -8.00 -10.26
C GLY A 139 2.88 -6.56 -10.56
N GLY A 140 3.81 -5.61 -10.52
CA GLY A 140 3.58 -4.20 -10.85
C GLY A 140 3.06 -3.35 -9.69
N GLY A 141 2.93 -3.93 -8.49
CA GLY A 141 2.46 -3.25 -7.29
C GLY A 141 2.75 -4.04 -6.01
N CYS A 142 2.60 -3.37 -4.86
CA CYS A 142 2.52 -4.00 -3.55
C CYS A 142 1.06 -4.33 -3.20
N ALA A 143 0.75 -4.87 -2.02
CA ALA A 143 -0.62 -5.26 -1.66
C ALA A 143 -1.65 -4.12 -1.80
N SER A 144 -1.41 -2.96 -1.15
CA SER A 144 -2.25 -1.77 -1.32
C SER A 144 -2.23 -1.27 -2.76
N GLY A 145 -1.05 -1.31 -3.38
CA GLY A 145 -0.83 -1.03 -4.81
C GLY A 145 -1.81 -1.76 -5.70
N THR A 146 -1.87 -3.08 -5.57
CA THR A 146 -2.75 -3.97 -6.33
C THR A 146 -4.22 -3.60 -6.12
N LEU A 147 -4.65 -3.35 -4.87
CA LEU A 147 -6.05 -3.02 -4.59
C LEU A 147 -6.48 -1.67 -5.16
N PHE A 148 -5.71 -0.58 -4.94
CA PHE A 148 -6.13 0.74 -5.40
C PHE A 148 -6.02 0.86 -6.93
N THR A 149 -5.06 0.17 -7.55
CA THR A 149 -4.94 0.17 -9.02
C THR A 149 -6.00 -0.71 -9.68
N ALA A 150 -6.37 -1.84 -9.07
CA ALA A 150 -7.53 -2.64 -9.50
C ALA A 150 -8.83 -1.83 -9.37
N GLY A 151 -9.06 -1.19 -8.22
CA GLY A 151 -10.20 -0.30 -8.01
C GLY A 151 -10.20 0.92 -8.94
N GLY A 152 -9.02 1.37 -9.38
CA GLY A 152 -8.86 2.41 -10.39
C GLY A 152 -9.11 1.97 -11.83
N GLY A 153 -9.45 0.69 -12.07
CA GLY A 153 -9.79 0.14 -13.38
C GLY A 153 -8.67 -0.63 -14.09
N ASN A 154 -7.54 -0.92 -13.44
CA ASN A 154 -6.47 -1.69 -14.08
C ASN A 154 -6.76 -3.20 -14.08
N ALA A 155 -7.22 -3.75 -15.20
CA ALA A 155 -7.59 -5.16 -15.32
C ALA A 155 -6.42 -6.13 -15.06
N ARG A 156 -5.17 -5.75 -15.39
CA ARG A 156 -3.99 -6.57 -15.10
C ARG A 156 -3.82 -6.78 -13.60
N MET A 157 -4.17 -5.78 -12.79
CA MET A 157 -4.03 -5.86 -11.33
C MET A 157 -5.04 -6.83 -10.72
N LEU A 158 -6.15 -7.12 -11.39
CA LEU A 158 -7.06 -8.20 -10.99
C LEU A 158 -6.41 -9.57 -11.13
N VAL A 159 -5.62 -9.79 -12.20
CA VAL A 159 -4.82 -11.02 -12.36
C VAL A 159 -3.79 -11.11 -11.24
N THR A 160 -3.02 -10.04 -11.00
CA THR A 160 -2.07 -10.01 -9.88
C THR A 160 -2.75 -10.32 -8.55
N LEU A 161 -3.92 -9.72 -8.28
CA LEU A 161 -4.70 -9.93 -7.05
C LEU A 161 -5.15 -11.39 -6.88
N LEU A 162 -5.69 -12.00 -7.94
CA LEU A 162 -6.10 -13.41 -7.91
C LEU A 162 -4.94 -14.32 -7.53
N PHE A 163 -3.80 -14.17 -8.19
CA PHE A 163 -2.62 -14.99 -7.90
C PHE A 163 -1.93 -14.61 -6.58
N PHE A 164 -2.13 -13.39 -6.09
CA PHE A 164 -1.79 -12.99 -4.72
C PHE A 164 -2.59 -13.81 -3.72
N ILE A 165 -3.92 -13.86 -3.86
CA ILE A 165 -4.81 -14.65 -3.00
C ILE A 165 -4.39 -16.13 -3.02
N ILE A 166 -4.18 -16.70 -4.20
CA ILE A 166 -3.72 -18.10 -4.35
C ILE A 166 -2.37 -18.30 -3.64
N GLY A 167 -1.38 -17.44 -3.91
CA GLY A 167 -0.06 -17.53 -3.27
C GLY A 167 -0.13 -17.43 -1.75
N SER A 168 -1.01 -16.59 -1.21
CA SER A 168 -1.24 -16.47 0.24
C SER A 168 -1.81 -17.74 0.84
N VAL A 169 -2.78 -18.38 0.18
CA VAL A 169 -3.33 -19.69 0.62
C VAL A 169 -2.25 -20.76 0.61
N VAL A 170 -1.47 -20.85 -0.47
CA VAL A 170 -0.38 -21.83 -0.58
C VAL A 170 0.64 -21.65 0.56
N ALA A 171 0.92 -20.42 0.97
CA ALA A 171 1.78 -20.18 2.13
C ALA A 171 1.14 -20.59 3.47
N THR A 172 -0.19 -20.57 3.61
CA THR A 172 -0.84 -21.07 4.84
C THR A 172 -0.69 -22.59 5.03
N VAL A 173 -0.55 -23.34 3.93
CA VAL A 173 -0.30 -24.79 3.96
C VAL A 173 1.09 -25.10 4.50
N HIS A 174 2.10 -24.31 4.12
CA HIS A 174 3.51 -24.53 4.50
C HIS A 174 3.93 -23.72 5.74
N PHE A 175 2.98 -23.13 6.45
CA PHE A 175 3.26 -22.11 7.47
C PHE A 175 4.04 -22.67 8.67
N ASP A 176 3.70 -23.89 9.08
CA ASP A 176 4.35 -24.66 10.14
C ASP A 176 5.86 -24.81 9.91
N TRP A 177 6.26 -25.20 8.70
CA TRP A 177 7.66 -25.35 8.32
C TRP A 177 8.42 -24.02 8.50
N TRP A 178 7.86 -22.92 7.98
CA TRP A 178 8.48 -21.60 8.13
C TRP A 178 8.57 -21.13 9.58
N THR A 179 7.57 -21.44 10.41
CA THR A 179 7.59 -21.09 11.84
C THR A 179 8.54 -21.96 12.67
N SER A 180 8.91 -23.14 12.18
CA SER A 180 9.88 -24.03 12.84
C SER A 180 11.34 -23.58 12.66
N LEU A 181 11.62 -22.70 11.69
CA LEU A 181 12.96 -22.20 11.42
C LEU A 181 13.45 -21.20 12.48
N PRO A 182 14.78 -21.00 12.61
CA PRO A 182 15.34 -20.07 13.58
C PRO A 182 14.73 -18.66 13.47
N SER A 183 14.24 -18.17 14.60
CA SER A 183 13.68 -16.82 14.73
C SER A 183 14.00 -16.22 16.09
N LEU A 184 14.22 -14.91 16.09
CA LEU A 184 14.26 -14.13 17.31
C LEU A 184 12.82 -13.90 17.81
N PRO A 185 12.63 -13.80 19.14
CA PRO A 185 11.33 -13.44 19.69
C PRO A 185 10.87 -12.07 19.15
N PRO A 186 9.56 -11.76 19.20
CA PRO A 186 9.05 -10.45 18.81
C PRO A 186 9.70 -9.34 19.67
N VAL A 187 10.54 -8.50 19.06
CA VAL A 187 11.19 -7.36 19.72
C VAL A 187 10.57 -6.05 19.25
N SER A 188 10.23 -5.17 20.20
CA SER A 188 9.77 -3.81 19.93
C SER A 188 10.70 -2.75 20.53
N LEU A 189 11.07 -1.75 19.74
CA LEU A 189 11.81 -0.56 20.17
C LEU A 189 11.12 0.19 21.32
N VAL A 190 9.78 0.17 21.36
CA VAL A 190 9.00 0.79 22.44
C VAL A 190 9.28 0.10 23.77
N GLN A 191 9.40 -1.24 23.77
CA GLN A 191 9.69 -2.03 24.97
C GLN A 191 11.16 -1.91 25.37
N THR A 192 12.09 -1.83 24.41
CA THR A 192 13.53 -1.79 24.69
C THR A 192 14.03 -0.40 25.10
N PHE A 193 13.55 0.68 24.47
CA PHE A 193 14.06 2.04 24.65
C PHE A 193 13.02 3.01 25.23
N GLY A 194 11.81 2.53 25.55
CA GLY A 194 10.67 3.38 25.86
C GLY A 194 10.13 4.11 24.62
N ALA A 195 9.02 4.82 24.78
CA ALA A 195 8.38 5.56 23.67
C ALA A 195 9.35 6.59 23.06
N TRP A 196 9.91 7.49 23.88
CA TRP A 196 10.74 8.59 23.41
C TRP A 196 12.11 8.14 22.89
N GLY A 197 12.75 7.18 23.58
CA GLY A 197 14.00 6.59 23.10
C GLY A 197 13.81 5.82 21.79
N GLY A 198 12.71 5.05 21.68
CA GLY A 198 12.34 4.38 20.44
C GLY A 198 12.08 5.34 19.29
N ILE A 199 11.40 6.47 19.54
CA ILE A 199 11.19 7.53 18.55
C ILE A 199 12.54 8.10 18.10
N ALA A 200 13.42 8.46 19.03
CA ALA A 200 14.73 9.04 18.71
C ALA A 200 15.57 8.09 17.84
N VAL A 201 15.64 6.80 18.19
CA VAL A 201 16.34 5.78 17.39
C VAL A 201 15.72 5.64 16.00
N SER A 202 14.38 5.59 15.91
CA SER A 202 13.67 5.47 14.63
C SER A 202 13.93 6.67 13.73
N LEU A 203 13.83 7.90 14.26
CA LEU A 203 14.09 9.13 13.52
C LEU A 203 15.55 9.20 13.05
N ALA A 204 16.51 8.76 13.85
CA ALA A 204 17.90 8.68 13.45
C ALA A 204 18.10 7.73 12.26
N ILE A 205 17.47 6.54 12.28
CA ILE A 205 17.51 5.58 11.16
C ILE A 205 16.88 6.20 9.91
N PHE A 206 15.71 6.85 10.03
CA PHE A 206 15.03 7.45 8.89
C PHE A 206 15.81 8.63 8.30
N ALA A 207 16.43 9.45 9.15
CA ALA A 207 17.32 10.53 8.73
C ALA A 207 18.55 10.00 7.99
N ALA A 208 19.15 8.90 8.46
CA ALA A 208 20.27 8.25 7.80
C ALA A 208 19.88 7.72 6.40
N ILE A 209 18.74 7.04 6.28
CA ILE A 209 18.22 6.56 4.98
C ILE A 209 17.92 7.74 4.05
N ALA A 210 17.26 8.79 4.54
CA ALA A 210 16.99 9.98 3.75
C ALA A 210 18.29 10.65 3.27
N GLY A 211 19.29 10.78 4.16
CA GLY A 211 20.62 11.30 3.83
C GLY A 211 21.33 10.48 2.77
N LEU A 212 21.31 9.15 2.89
CA LEU A 212 21.86 8.24 1.88
C LEU A 212 21.21 8.46 0.51
N THR A 213 19.87 8.60 0.45
CA THR A 213 19.19 8.84 -0.82
C THR A 213 19.58 10.19 -1.44
N VAL A 214 19.80 11.23 -0.63
CA VAL A 214 20.27 12.55 -1.10
C VAL A 214 21.68 12.43 -1.68
N ILE A 215 22.58 11.72 -1.00
CA ILE A 215 23.96 11.52 -1.44
C ILE A 215 23.98 10.76 -2.76
N VAL A 216 23.26 9.64 -2.85
CA VAL A 216 23.18 8.81 -4.07
C VAL A 216 22.61 9.62 -5.24
N GLU A 217 21.52 10.36 -5.00
CA GLU A 217 20.85 11.14 -6.04
C GLU A 217 21.73 12.27 -6.57
N ARG A 218 22.40 13.03 -5.68
CA ARG A 218 23.35 14.08 -6.09
C ARG A 218 24.54 13.50 -6.85
N ARG A 219 25.08 12.35 -6.42
CA ARG A 219 26.21 11.70 -7.09
C ARG A 219 25.85 11.18 -8.48
N ARG A 220 24.66 10.62 -8.68
CA ARG A 220 24.23 10.07 -9.97
C ARG A 220 23.62 11.08 -10.92
N ASN A 221 22.92 12.10 -10.41
CA ASN A 221 22.11 13.02 -11.22
C ASN A 221 22.54 14.51 -11.10
N GLY A 222 23.55 14.84 -10.30
CA GLY A 222 24.07 16.20 -10.10
C GLY A 222 23.18 17.10 -9.23
N ALA A 223 21.87 16.94 -9.27
CA ALA A 223 20.90 17.72 -8.49
C ALA A 223 19.76 16.83 -7.96
N LEU A 224 19.05 17.35 -6.95
CA LEU A 224 17.86 16.70 -6.43
C LEU A 224 16.67 16.90 -7.36
N GLU A 225 15.88 15.85 -7.55
CA GLU A 225 14.63 15.87 -8.29
C GLU A 225 13.66 16.88 -7.68
N ARG A 226 13.20 17.80 -8.53
CA ARG A 226 12.13 18.74 -8.20
C ARG A 226 10.77 18.08 -8.39
N ALA A 227 9.82 18.44 -7.54
CA ALA A 227 8.44 18.00 -7.72
C ALA A 227 7.91 18.47 -9.09
N PRO A 228 7.16 17.62 -9.82
CA PRO A 228 6.50 18.03 -11.05
C PRO A 228 5.60 19.25 -10.82
N HIS A 229 5.47 20.10 -11.84
CA HIS A 229 4.55 21.23 -11.79
C HIS A 229 3.11 20.73 -11.67
N ALA A 230 2.32 21.34 -10.80
CA ALA A 230 0.94 20.91 -10.59
C ALA A 230 0.04 21.44 -11.72
N SER A 231 -0.68 20.55 -12.40
CA SER A 231 -1.65 20.92 -13.43
C SER A 231 -2.92 21.57 -12.86
N ARG A 232 -3.18 21.40 -11.55
CA ARG A 232 -4.34 21.95 -10.84
C ARG A 232 -3.89 22.58 -9.52
N THR A 233 -4.59 23.63 -9.10
CA THR A 233 -4.37 24.33 -7.82
C THR A 233 -5.66 24.37 -6.99
N GLY A 234 -5.54 24.71 -5.70
CA GLY A 234 -6.67 24.88 -4.79
C GLY A 234 -7.52 23.61 -4.57
N PHE A 235 -8.82 23.81 -4.32
CA PHE A 235 -9.77 22.75 -3.99
C PHE A 235 -9.96 21.73 -5.12
N GLY A 236 -9.86 22.16 -6.38
CA GLY A 236 -9.93 21.27 -7.53
C GLY A 236 -8.81 20.23 -7.55
N ARG A 237 -7.60 20.58 -7.08
CA ARG A 237 -6.48 19.63 -6.92
C ARG A 237 -6.73 18.65 -5.78
N PHE A 238 -7.31 19.12 -4.68
CA PHE A 238 -7.64 18.26 -3.54
C PHE A 238 -8.67 17.20 -3.92
N LEU A 239 -9.74 17.56 -4.64
CA LEU A 239 -10.78 16.60 -5.01
C LEU A 239 -10.42 15.68 -6.19
N ARG A 240 -9.58 16.12 -7.13
CA ARG A 240 -9.34 15.37 -8.39
C ARG A 240 -7.89 14.91 -8.60
N GLY A 241 -6.97 15.31 -7.72
CA GLY A 241 -5.55 15.04 -7.86
C GLY A 241 -4.89 15.73 -9.07
N PRO A 242 -3.60 15.47 -9.30
CA PRO A 242 -2.71 14.64 -8.49
C PRO A 242 -2.27 15.34 -7.19
N TRP A 243 -2.26 14.60 -6.09
CA TRP A 243 -1.77 15.08 -4.80
C TRP A 243 -0.24 15.07 -4.75
N PRO A 244 0.39 16.02 -4.04
CA PRO A 244 1.78 15.86 -3.63
C PRO A 244 1.97 14.56 -2.84
N LEU A 245 3.08 13.85 -3.05
CA LEU A 245 3.39 12.61 -2.32
C LEU A 245 3.33 12.79 -0.80
N VAL A 246 3.71 13.97 -0.30
CA VAL A 246 3.68 14.30 1.13
C VAL A 246 2.25 14.30 1.68
N TRP A 247 1.26 14.75 0.90
CA TRP A 247 -0.15 14.68 1.33
C TRP A 247 -0.59 13.22 1.48
N GLY A 248 -0.18 12.36 0.55
CA GLY A 248 -0.37 10.91 0.67
C GLY A 248 0.27 10.36 1.95
N ALA A 249 1.53 10.72 2.24
CA ALA A 249 2.21 10.28 3.46
C ALA A 249 1.49 10.70 4.75
N VAL A 250 1.07 11.97 4.83
CA VAL A 250 0.33 12.49 5.99
C VAL A 250 -1.01 11.77 6.14
N ALA A 251 -1.77 11.64 5.04
CA ALA A 251 -3.06 10.96 5.06
C ALA A 251 -2.93 9.49 5.49
N LEU A 252 -1.95 8.76 4.95
CA LEU A 252 -1.70 7.36 5.33
C LEU A 252 -1.29 7.22 6.80
N ALA A 253 -0.47 8.12 7.34
CA ALA A 253 -0.10 8.13 8.76
C ALA A 253 -1.32 8.34 9.66
N LEU A 254 -2.13 9.35 9.37
CA LEU A 254 -3.31 9.69 10.17
C LEU A 254 -4.40 8.61 10.06
N LEU A 255 -4.66 8.07 8.87
CA LEU A 255 -5.66 7.02 8.66
C LEU A 255 -5.23 5.69 9.28
N ASN A 256 -3.93 5.37 9.27
CA ASN A 256 -3.42 4.21 10.01
C ASN A 256 -3.55 4.42 11.53
N PHE A 257 -3.28 5.62 12.04
CA PHE A 257 -3.51 5.93 13.45
C PHE A 257 -4.99 5.87 13.84
N ALA A 258 -5.89 6.34 12.96
CA ALA A 258 -7.34 6.16 13.14
C ALA A 258 -7.73 4.68 13.14
N THR A 259 -7.09 3.85 12.31
CA THR A 259 -7.27 2.40 12.33
C THR A 259 -6.84 1.80 13.66
N LEU A 260 -5.70 2.23 14.21
CA LEU A 260 -5.24 1.81 15.54
C LEU A 260 -6.27 2.16 16.62
N ALA A 261 -6.79 3.39 16.60
CA ALA A 261 -7.79 3.86 17.56
C ALA A 261 -9.12 3.11 17.47
N LEU A 262 -9.56 2.74 16.27
CA LEU A 262 -10.85 2.08 16.04
C LEU A 262 -10.78 0.55 16.19
N ALA A 263 -9.74 -0.08 15.63
CA ALA A 263 -9.61 -1.54 15.57
C ALA A 263 -8.74 -2.13 16.68
N GLY A 264 -8.07 -1.29 17.49
CA GLY A 264 -7.10 -1.73 18.50
C GLY A 264 -5.81 -2.32 17.92
N ARG A 265 -5.64 -2.30 16.59
CA ARG A 265 -4.47 -2.81 15.87
C ARG A 265 -4.17 -1.97 14.62
N PRO A 266 -2.90 -1.89 14.20
CA PRO A 266 -2.51 -1.16 12.99
C PRO A 266 -3.17 -1.71 11.72
N TRP A 267 -3.20 -0.88 10.69
CA TRP A 267 -3.68 -1.24 9.36
C TRP A 267 -2.86 -2.37 8.74
N GLY A 268 -3.56 -3.34 8.16
CA GLY A 268 -3.03 -4.46 7.37
C GLY A 268 -3.89 -4.68 6.13
N ILE A 269 -3.45 -5.59 5.26
CA ILE A 269 -4.12 -5.90 3.97
C ILE A 269 -4.13 -7.41 3.73
N THR A 270 -2.95 -8.02 3.73
CA THR A 270 -2.75 -9.38 3.19
C THR A 270 -3.39 -10.50 4.01
N SER A 271 -3.81 -10.26 5.25
CA SER A 271 -4.59 -11.26 6.01
C SER A 271 -5.96 -11.52 5.39
N ALA A 272 -6.59 -10.50 4.80
CA ALA A 272 -7.86 -10.67 4.10
C ALA A 272 -7.69 -11.57 2.87
N PHE A 273 -6.57 -11.46 2.15
CA PHE A 273 -6.31 -12.30 0.97
C PHE A 273 -6.19 -13.78 1.32
N ALA A 274 -5.50 -14.08 2.42
CA ALA A 274 -5.45 -15.45 2.94
C ALA A 274 -6.85 -15.95 3.32
N LEU A 275 -7.67 -15.11 3.97
CA LEU A 275 -9.04 -15.44 4.36
C LEU A 275 -9.95 -15.70 3.16
N TRP A 276 -9.95 -14.81 2.17
CA TRP A 276 -10.77 -14.95 0.96
C TRP A 276 -10.38 -16.21 0.19
N GLY A 277 -9.08 -16.46 0.06
CA GLY A 277 -8.58 -17.65 -0.60
C GLY A 277 -8.88 -18.93 0.18
N ALA A 278 -8.80 -18.92 1.51
CA ALA A 278 -9.14 -20.09 2.32
C ALA A 278 -10.64 -20.40 2.26
N LYS A 279 -11.52 -19.39 2.32
CA LYS A 279 -12.96 -19.60 2.11
C LYS A 279 -13.27 -20.06 0.69
N GLY A 280 -12.55 -19.55 -0.32
CA GLY A 280 -12.62 -20.08 -1.68
C GLY A 280 -12.19 -21.54 -1.77
N ALA A 281 -11.13 -21.93 -1.05
CA ALA A 281 -10.67 -23.31 -0.96
C ALA A 281 -11.70 -24.22 -0.28
N GLN A 282 -12.37 -23.75 0.78
CA GLN A 282 -13.51 -24.45 1.40
C GLN A 282 -14.65 -24.69 0.41
N ALA A 283 -14.99 -23.69 -0.40
CA ALA A 283 -16.07 -23.80 -1.38
C ALA A 283 -15.80 -24.84 -2.49
N ILE A 284 -14.53 -25.17 -2.75
CA ILE A 284 -14.13 -26.19 -3.73
C ILE A 284 -13.69 -27.53 -3.10
N GLY A 285 -13.90 -27.71 -1.80
CA GLY A 285 -13.74 -29.00 -1.10
C GLY A 285 -12.40 -29.22 -0.36
N PHE A 286 -11.53 -28.21 -0.24
CA PHE A 286 -10.39 -28.28 0.67
C PHE A 286 -10.81 -27.96 2.10
N ASP A 287 -10.05 -28.44 3.08
CA ASP A 287 -10.24 -28.09 4.49
C ASP A 287 -9.06 -27.28 5.06
N PRO A 288 -9.09 -25.94 4.95
CA PRO A 288 -8.10 -25.06 5.56
C PRO A 288 -8.05 -25.14 7.08
N SER A 289 -9.12 -25.58 7.76
CA SER A 289 -9.17 -25.61 9.22
C SER A 289 -8.15 -26.60 9.81
N ALA A 290 -7.75 -27.60 9.02
CA ALA A 290 -6.71 -28.55 9.35
C ALA A 290 -5.29 -27.97 9.26
N TRP A 291 -5.06 -26.82 8.62
CA TRP A 291 -3.72 -26.25 8.44
C TRP A 291 -3.29 -25.42 9.65
N ALA A 292 -2.04 -25.55 10.08
CA ALA A 292 -1.51 -24.94 11.30
C ALA A 292 -1.75 -23.43 11.41
N TYR A 293 -1.70 -22.71 10.28
CA TYR A 293 -1.98 -21.28 10.24
C TYR A 293 -3.40 -20.93 10.75
N TRP A 294 -4.40 -21.73 10.35
CA TRP A 294 -5.81 -21.51 10.68
C TRP A 294 -6.22 -22.07 12.03
N GLN A 295 -5.36 -22.84 12.70
CA GLN A 295 -5.60 -23.36 14.05
C GLN A 295 -5.33 -22.34 15.14
N THR A 296 -4.66 -21.22 14.84
CA THR A 296 -4.49 -20.14 15.82
C THR A 296 -5.83 -19.47 16.13
N PRO A 297 -6.15 -19.11 17.40
CA PRO A 297 -7.50 -18.67 17.78
C PRO A 297 -8.05 -17.49 16.95
N ALA A 298 -7.20 -16.51 16.64
CA ALA A 298 -7.61 -15.35 15.85
C ALA A 298 -7.94 -15.72 14.38
N ASN A 299 -7.18 -16.64 13.78
CA ASN A 299 -7.40 -17.06 12.40
C ASN A 299 -8.55 -18.05 12.30
N ALA A 300 -8.68 -18.97 13.27
CA ALA A 300 -9.80 -19.91 13.37
C ALA A 300 -11.13 -19.14 13.42
N LYS A 301 -11.21 -18.12 14.27
CA LYS A 301 -12.37 -17.22 14.35
C LYS A 301 -12.65 -16.51 13.02
N ALA A 302 -11.63 -15.96 12.39
CA ALA A 302 -11.81 -15.31 11.09
C ALA A 302 -12.33 -16.29 10.01
N LEU A 303 -11.85 -17.54 10.03
CA LEU A 303 -12.28 -18.57 9.09
C LEU A 303 -13.73 -19.02 9.33
N SER A 304 -14.20 -19.10 10.58
CA SER A 304 -15.58 -19.43 10.92
C SER A 304 -16.57 -18.29 10.64
N ASP A 305 -16.13 -17.03 10.84
CA ASP A 305 -16.99 -15.86 10.71
C ASP A 305 -17.13 -15.37 9.26
N SER A 306 -18.03 -14.41 9.03
CA SER A 306 -18.18 -13.74 7.73
C SER A 306 -16.96 -12.87 7.40
N VAL A 307 -16.61 -12.75 6.11
CA VAL A 307 -15.59 -11.78 5.65
C VAL A 307 -15.96 -10.33 5.99
N PHE A 308 -17.24 -10.03 6.18
CA PHE A 308 -17.70 -8.70 6.61
C PHE A 308 -17.47 -8.42 8.09
N ALA A 309 -17.23 -9.45 8.91
CA ALA A 309 -16.82 -9.31 10.31
C ALA A 309 -15.30 -9.06 10.43
N ASP A 310 -14.51 -9.45 9.43
CA ASP A 310 -13.06 -9.23 9.43
C ASP A 310 -12.71 -7.77 9.08
N VAL A 311 -12.05 -7.09 10.03
CA VAL A 311 -11.61 -5.70 9.89
C VAL A 311 -10.73 -5.49 8.67
N THR A 312 -9.82 -6.42 8.34
CA THR A 312 -8.93 -6.22 7.20
C THR A 312 -9.71 -6.29 5.88
N SER A 313 -10.63 -7.25 5.77
CA SER A 313 -11.46 -7.45 4.58
C SER A 313 -12.34 -6.25 4.28
N ILE A 314 -13.05 -5.70 5.28
CA ILE A 314 -13.89 -4.52 5.06
C ILE A 314 -13.07 -3.28 4.71
N MET A 315 -11.89 -3.08 5.33
CA MET A 315 -11.02 -1.97 4.97
C MET A 315 -10.51 -2.10 3.53
N ASP A 316 -10.17 -3.31 3.08
CA ASP A 316 -9.75 -3.57 1.70
C ASP A 316 -10.89 -3.33 0.70
N PHE A 317 -12.12 -3.73 1.00
CA PHE A 317 -13.29 -3.42 0.18
C PHE A 317 -13.54 -1.92 0.10
N GLY A 318 -13.44 -1.22 1.25
CA GLY A 318 -13.53 0.23 1.31
C GLY A 318 -12.44 0.88 0.45
N LEU A 319 -11.20 0.39 0.53
CA LEU A 319 -10.07 0.88 -0.24
C LEU A 319 -10.28 0.74 -1.75
N ILE A 320 -10.81 -0.38 -2.22
CA ILE A 320 -11.16 -0.57 -3.64
C ILE A 320 -12.24 0.45 -4.06
N ALA A 321 -13.31 0.60 -3.27
CA ALA A 321 -14.38 1.54 -3.55
C ALA A 321 -13.90 3.00 -3.54
N GLY A 322 -13.06 3.38 -2.58
CA GLY A 322 -12.45 4.71 -2.49
C GLY A 322 -11.51 5.01 -3.66
N ALA A 323 -10.72 4.02 -4.09
CA ALA A 323 -9.87 4.16 -5.27
C ALA A 323 -10.69 4.30 -6.56
N MET A 324 -11.81 3.58 -6.69
CA MET A 324 -12.75 3.72 -7.80
C MET A 324 -13.37 5.11 -7.84
N LEU A 325 -13.75 5.67 -6.68
CA LEU A 325 -14.25 7.04 -6.57
C LEU A 325 -13.18 8.06 -7.01
N ALA A 326 -11.95 7.94 -6.50
CA ALA A 326 -10.84 8.82 -6.84
C ALA A 326 -10.47 8.75 -8.33
N ALA A 327 -10.49 7.55 -8.93
CA ALA A 327 -10.27 7.36 -10.37
C ALA A 327 -11.35 8.02 -11.22
N SER A 328 -12.60 7.91 -10.78
CA SER A 328 -13.74 8.52 -11.45
C SER A 328 -13.70 10.05 -11.35
N LEU A 329 -13.41 10.59 -10.16
CA LEU A 329 -13.20 12.04 -9.93
C LEU A 329 -12.05 12.61 -10.77
N ALA A 330 -10.99 11.82 -10.98
CA ALA A 330 -9.86 12.19 -11.82
C ALA A 330 -10.16 12.08 -13.34
N GLY A 331 -11.29 11.46 -13.73
CA GLY A 331 -11.65 11.19 -15.13
C GLY A 331 -10.78 10.11 -15.78
N ARG A 332 -10.26 9.15 -14.99
CA ARG A 332 -9.25 8.17 -15.41
C ARG A 332 -9.67 6.71 -15.27
N PHE A 333 -10.89 6.48 -14.84
CA PHE A 333 -11.43 5.13 -14.79
C PHE A 333 -11.69 4.61 -16.21
N ALA A 334 -10.79 3.78 -16.72
CA ALA A 334 -10.84 3.26 -18.08
C ALA A 334 -10.31 1.82 -18.15
N PRO A 335 -11.12 0.81 -17.80
CA PRO A 335 -10.69 -0.57 -17.84
C PRO A 335 -10.39 -1.03 -19.26
N ARG A 336 -9.19 -1.60 -19.44
CA ARG A 336 -8.74 -2.20 -20.71
C ARG A 336 -8.45 -3.67 -20.45
N LEU A 337 -9.11 -4.55 -21.20
CA LEU A 337 -8.96 -6.00 -21.09
C LEU A 337 -7.87 -6.57 -22.01
N ASP A 338 -7.36 -5.76 -22.94
CA ASP A 338 -6.26 -6.13 -23.81
C ASP A 338 -4.92 -6.05 -23.06
N ILE A 339 -4.46 -7.20 -22.56
CA ILE A 339 -3.23 -7.32 -21.77
C ILE A 339 -2.30 -8.31 -22.49
N PRO A 340 -1.06 -7.91 -22.83
CA PRO A 340 -0.14 -8.80 -23.52
C PRO A 340 0.23 -10.02 -22.67
N LEU A 341 0.38 -11.19 -23.29
CA LEU A 341 0.61 -12.46 -22.59
C LEU A 341 1.80 -12.41 -21.60
N ARG A 342 2.93 -11.80 -21.99
CA ARG A 342 4.10 -11.66 -21.10
C ARG A 342 3.78 -10.85 -19.84
N SER A 343 2.89 -9.87 -19.95
CA SER A 343 2.41 -9.07 -18.83
C SER A 343 1.49 -9.86 -17.91
N VAL A 344 0.66 -10.74 -18.47
CA VAL A 344 -0.16 -11.70 -17.69
C VAL A 344 0.74 -12.68 -16.95
N LEU A 345 1.73 -13.30 -17.62
CA LEU A 345 2.68 -14.20 -16.98
C LEU A 345 3.43 -13.53 -15.82
N ALA A 346 3.85 -12.27 -15.99
CA ALA A 346 4.48 -11.51 -14.91
C ALA A 346 3.52 -11.22 -13.76
N ALA A 347 2.23 -10.95 -14.05
CA ALA A 347 1.20 -10.77 -13.03
C ALA A 347 0.93 -12.06 -12.24
N VAL A 348 0.92 -13.22 -12.91
CA VAL A 348 0.77 -14.55 -12.29
C VAL A 348 1.94 -14.84 -11.35
N VAL A 349 3.17 -14.81 -11.86
CA VAL A 349 4.38 -15.09 -11.08
C VAL A 349 4.55 -14.06 -9.96
N GLY A 350 4.34 -12.78 -10.27
CA GLY A 350 4.40 -11.70 -9.30
C GLY A 350 3.37 -11.85 -8.19
N GLY A 351 2.12 -12.15 -8.54
CA GLY A 351 1.03 -12.41 -7.59
C GLY A 351 1.38 -13.57 -6.65
N LEU A 352 1.79 -14.72 -7.18
CA LEU A 352 2.16 -15.88 -6.35
C LEU A 352 3.28 -15.54 -5.36
N LEU A 353 4.35 -14.86 -5.81
CA LEU A 353 5.47 -14.44 -4.96
C LEU A 353 5.05 -13.42 -3.89
N LEU A 354 4.19 -12.47 -4.25
CA LEU A 354 3.62 -11.50 -3.31
C LEU A 354 2.80 -12.20 -2.23
N GLY A 355 1.90 -13.10 -2.64
CA GLY A 355 1.03 -13.85 -1.75
C GLY A 355 1.78 -14.73 -0.77
N TYR A 356 2.69 -15.53 -1.31
CA TYR A 356 3.47 -16.46 -0.52
C TYR A 356 4.41 -15.71 0.44
N GLY A 357 5.16 -14.74 -0.10
CA GLY A 357 6.13 -13.94 0.65
C GLY A 357 5.48 -13.14 1.78
N ALA A 358 4.31 -12.52 1.55
CA ALA A 358 3.63 -11.73 2.57
C ALA A 358 3.22 -12.55 3.79
N ARG A 359 2.79 -13.80 3.58
CA ARG A 359 2.27 -14.64 4.65
C ARG A 359 3.39 -15.17 5.56
N ILE A 360 4.50 -15.60 4.97
CA ILE A 360 5.64 -16.14 5.72
C ILE A 360 6.51 -15.04 6.36
N ALA A 361 6.47 -13.83 5.80
CA ALA A 361 7.11 -12.65 6.37
C ALA A 361 6.14 -11.77 7.19
N TYR A 362 5.08 -12.35 7.73
CA TYR A 362 4.11 -11.71 8.63
C TYR A 362 3.58 -10.34 8.18
N GLY A 363 3.55 -10.08 6.87
CA GLY A 363 3.03 -8.85 6.30
C GLY A 363 3.66 -8.45 4.97
N CYS A 364 3.05 -7.42 4.38
CA CYS A 364 3.49 -6.75 3.16
C CYS A 364 4.08 -5.35 3.48
N ASN A 365 4.20 -4.46 2.50
CA ASN A 365 4.60 -3.06 2.74
C ASN A 365 3.72 -2.35 3.77
N ILE A 366 2.43 -2.62 3.80
CA ILE A 366 1.55 -2.00 4.80
C ILE A 366 1.72 -2.68 6.15
N GLY A 367 1.51 -4.00 6.23
CA GLY A 367 1.53 -4.72 7.51
C GLY A 367 2.91 -4.80 8.17
N ALA A 368 3.96 -5.14 7.41
CA ALA A 368 5.31 -5.35 7.95
C ALA A 368 6.16 -4.07 7.92
N TYR A 369 6.27 -3.41 6.76
CA TYR A 369 7.13 -2.24 6.64
C TYR A 369 6.53 -1.00 7.32
N PHE A 370 5.31 -0.62 6.98
CA PHE A 370 4.69 0.59 7.51
C PHE A 370 4.21 0.39 8.95
N SER A 371 3.24 -0.51 9.16
CA SER A 371 2.62 -0.77 10.46
C SER A 371 3.56 -1.49 11.44
N GLY A 372 4.44 -2.37 10.96
CA GLY A 372 5.43 -3.02 11.82
C GLY A 372 6.47 -2.03 12.37
N ILE A 373 7.01 -1.14 11.52
CA ILE A 373 7.91 -0.07 11.98
C ILE A 373 7.17 0.95 12.84
N ALA A 374 5.94 1.32 12.49
CA ALA A 374 5.09 2.18 13.34
C ALA A 374 4.81 1.55 14.72
N SER A 375 4.91 0.22 14.84
CA SER A 375 4.80 -0.52 16.10
C SER A 375 6.14 -0.74 16.82
N GLY A 376 7.23 -0.19 16.28
CA GLY A 376 8.59 -0.37 16.78
C GLY A 376 9.15 -1.78 16.53
N SER A 377 8.52 -2.60 15.71
CA SER A 377 8.90 -4.00 15.54
C SER A 377 10.20 -4.16 14.76
N LEU A 378 11.16 -4.91 15.33
CA LEU A 378 12.42 -5.27 14.67
C LEU A 378 12.18 -6.02 13.34
N HIS A 379 11.11 -6.83 13.30
CA HIS A 379 10.64 -7.52 12.10
C HIS A 379 10.44 -6.56 10.91
N GLY A 380 9.88 -5.37 11.13
CA GLY A 380 9.62 -4.40 10.07
C GLY A 380 10.90 -3.87 9.41
N TYR A 381 11.96 -3.67 10.19
CA TYR A 381 13.27 -3.24 9.69
C TYR A 381 13.97 -4.37 8.92
N LEU A 382 13.95 -5.59 9.46
CA LEU A 382 14.48 -6.78 8.77
C LEU A 382 13.77 -7.00 7.43
N TRP A 383 12.43 -6.91 7.44
CA TRP A 383 11.61 -6.99 6.25
C TRP A 383 12.01 -5.94 5.22
N ALA A 384 12.22 -4.69 5.64
CA ALA A 384 12.60 -3.60 4.73
C ALA A 384 13.88 -3.90 3.96
N VAL A 385 14.92 -4.38 4.66
CA VAL A 385 16.22 -4.72 4.07
C VAL A 385 16.09 -5.89 3.09
N ALA A 386 15.45 -6.99 3.52
CA ALA A 386 15.29 -8.18 2.71
C ALA A 386 14.39 -7.93 1.48
N ALA A 387 13.29 -7.19 1.65
CA ALA A 387 12.43 -6.80 0.55
C ALA A 387 13.15 -5.87 -0.43
N PHE A 388 13.97 -4.93 0.04
CA PHE A 388 14.75 -4.06 -0.84
C PHE A 388 15.73 -4.88 -1.68
N ALA A 389 16.42 -5.86 -1.09
CA ALA A 389 17.28 -6.80 -1.82
C ALA A 389 16.49 -7.59 -2.89
N GLY A 390 15.29 -8.07 -2.55
CA GLY A 390 14.39 -8.72 -3.50
C GLY A 390 13.97 -7.81 -4.65
N ASN A 391 13.73 -6.52 -4.38
CA ASN A 391 13.41 -5.54 -5.42
C ASN A 391 14.58 -5.32 -6.38
N VAL A 392 15.83 -5.34 -5.90
CA VAL A 392 17.00 -5.22 -6.79
C VAL A 392 17.02 -6.35 -7.82
N LEU A 393 16.76 -7.59 -7.41
CA LEU A 393 16.62 -8.71 -8.33
C LEU A 393 15.39 -8.54 -9.23
N GLY A 394 14.24 -8.20 -8.65
CA GLY A 394 13.00 -7.99 -9.39
C GLY A 394 13.14 -6.96 -10.51
N VAL A 395 13.77 -5.81 -10.25
CA VAL A 395 14.04 -4.76 -11.27
C VAL A 395 14.90 -5.29 -12.42
N ARG A 396 15.88 -6.15 -12.14
CA ARG A 396 16.72 -6.78 -13.18
C ARG A 396 15.94 -7.78 -14.04
N LEU A 397 14.91 -8.42 -13.49
CA LEU A 397 14.07 -9.40 -14.20
C LEU A 397 12.97 -8.74 -15.04
N ARG A 398 12.57 -7.49 -14.74
CA ARG A 398 11.48 -6.78 -15.44
C ARG A 398 11.64 -6.74 -16.97
N PRO A 399 12.82 -6.47 -17.57
CA PRO A 399 12.98 -6.38 -19.02
C PRO A 399 12.65 -7.67 -19.79
N TRP A 400 12.64 -8.83 -19.13
CA TRP A 400 12.27 -10.09 -19.78
C TRP A 400 10.76 -10.20 -20.02
N PHE A 401 9.97 -9.61 -19.11
CA PHE A 401 8.51 -9.65 -19.14
C PHE A 401 7.89 -8.43 -19.81
N PHE A 402 8.50 -7.25 -19.60
CA PHE A 402 8.09 -6.01 -20.21
C PHE A 402 9.18 -5.63 -21.20
N LEU A 403 8.86 -5.52 -22.48
CA LEU A 403 9.76 -5.00 -23.52
C LEU A 403 9.98 -3.49 -23.29
N GLU A 404 10.44 -3.11 -22.09
CA GLU A 404 10.80 -1.75 -21.71
C GLU A 404 12.14 -1.44 -22.40
N GLY A 405 12.09 -0.82 -23.58
CA GLY A 405 13.28 -0.30 -24.23
C GLY A 405 13.87 0.83 -23.38
N ARG A 406 14.95 0.57 -22.61
CA ARG A 406 15.88 1.48 -21.89
C ARG A 406 15.38 2.78 -21.20
N ALA A 407 14.09 3.06 -21.16
CA ALA A 407 13.48 4.13 -20.40
C ALA A 407 12.10 3.63 -19.95
N PRO A 408 11.90 3.31 -18.65
CA PRO A 408 10.56 3.05 -18.16
C PRO A 408 9.72 4.32 -18.39
N ALA A 409 8.73 4.22 -19.28
CA ALA A 409 7.77 5.29 -19.48
C ALA A 409 7.13 5.61 -18.12
N ARG A 410 7.34 6.84 -17.67
CA ARG A 410 6.67 7.39 -16.49
C ARG A 410 5.17 7.27 -16.72
N ILE A 411 4.51 6.35 -16.02
CA ILE A 411 3.06 6.41 -15.81
C ILE A 411 2.81 7.40 -14.66
N ASP A 412 3.41 8.59 -14.77
CA ASP A 412 3.15 9.75 -13.94
C ASP A 412 2.58 10.79 -14.92
N GLY A 413 1.31 10.57 -15.26
CA GLY A 413 0.54 11.43 -16.14
C GLY A 413 -0.88 11.33 -15.70
#